data_AF-A0A7Y7USF8-F1
#
_entry.id   AF-A0A7Y7USF8-F1
#
_cell.length_a   1.000
_cell.length_b   1.000
_cell.length_c   1.000
_cell.angle_alpha   90.00
_cell.angle_beta   90.00
_cell.angle_gamma   90.00
#
_symmetry.space_group_name_H-M   'P 1'
#
loop_
_entity.id
_entity.type
_entity.pdbx_description
1 polymer ?
#
loop_
_entity_poly.entity_id
_entity_poly.type
_entity_poly.pdbx_seq_one_letter_code
_entity_poly.pdbx_strand_id
1 'polypeptide(L)'
;MAITRRPTPASSAASTAAQEAFINGAPDASPVTKDAATEYEKGIKKGNKRQITLTIAPELLERVDQVARRTGQARAAVINMAIFQAIEGDLFRS
;
A
#
# COMPACT_ATOMS: atom_id res chain seq x y z
N MET A 1 29.43 33.41 37.35
CA MET A 1 29.37 32.45 36.22
C MET A 1 27.98 31.84 36.21
N ALA A 2 27.08 32.28 35.32
CA ALA A 2 25.70 31.82 35.25
C ALA A 2 25.58 30.69 34.22
N ILE A 3 25.00 29.55 34.63
CA ILE A 3 24.81 28.37 33.77
C ILE A 3 23.46 28.51 33.08
N THR A 4 23.45 28.78 31.78
CA THR A 4 22.21 28.86 31.00
C THR A 4 21.69 27.44 30.70
N ARG A 5 20.38 27.24 30.84
CA ARG A 5 19.74 25.95 30.60
C ARG A 5 19.76 25.60 29.11
N ARG A 6 20.01 24.31 28.81
CA ARG A 6 19.98 23.75 27.46
C ARG A 6 18.58 23.93 26.85
N PRO A 7 18.45 24.46 25.62
CA PRO A 7 17.16 24.61 24.96
C PRO A 7 16.55 23.24 24.66
N THR A 8 15.27 23.09 25.00
CA THR A 8 14.47 21.90 24.68
C THR A 8 14.26 21.84 23.16
N PRO A 9 14.56 20.71 22.47
CA PRO A 9 14.29 20.61 21.05
C PRO A 9 12.78 20.70 20.81
N ALA A 10 12.39 21.53 19.84
CA ALA A 10 11.00 21.68 19.42
C ALA A 10 10.43 20.30 19.04
N SER A 11 9.19 20.06 19.46
CA SER A 11 8.42 18.84 19.15
C SER A 11 8.52 18.46 17.67
N SER A 12 8.77 17.18 17.41
CA SER A 12 8.90 16.57 16.08
C SER A 12 7.74 16.89 15.12
N ALA A 13 6.59 17.33 15.62
CA ALA A 13 5.45 17.74 14.81
C ALA A 13 5.61 19.15 14.20
N ALA A 14 6.22 20.08 14.93
CA ALA A 14 6.45 21.46 14.46
C ALA A 14 7.59 21.50 13.42
N SER A 15 8.65 20.76 13.73
CA SER A 15 9.23 19.75 12.86
C SER A 15 8.71 19.66 11.43
N THR A 16 7.91 18.61 11.23
CA THR A 16 7.38 18.15 9.96
C THR A 16 6.60 19.22 9.21
N ALA A 17 5.81 20.03 9.92
CA ALA A 17 5.05 21.12 9.30
C ALA A 17 5.96 22.18 8.64
N ALA A 18 7.09 22.53 9.27
CA ALA A 18 8.05 23.45 8.68
C ALA A 18 8.79 22.86 7.48
N GLN A 19 9.04 21.55 7.48
CA GLN A 19 9.65 20.85 6.36
C GLN A 19 8.70 20.73 5.15
N GLU A 20 7.43 20.40 5.39
CA GLU A 20 6.41 20.37 4.33
C GLU A 20 6.19 21.75 3.70
N ALA A 21 6.18 22.82 4.51
CA ALA A 21 6.06 24.18 4.01
C ALA A 21 7.27 24.60 3.14
N PHE A 22 8.48 24.17 3.51
CA PHE A 22 9.69 24.41 2.72
C PHE A 22 9.68 23.64 1.40
N ILE A 23 9.30 22.35 1.42
CA ILE A 23 9.22 21.50 0.23
C ILE A 23 8.17 22.02 -0.76
N ASN A 24 6.99 22.43 -0.27
CA ASN A 24 5.92 22.97 -1.11
C ASN A 24 6.16 24.41 -1.61
N GLY A 25 7.16 25.12 -1.06
CA GLY A 25 7.50 26.49 -1.45
C GLY A 25 8.48 26.59 -2.62
N ALA A 26 9.03 25.47 -3.10
CA ALA A 26 9.97 25.45 -4.20
C ALA A 26 9.25 25.71 -5.55
N PRO A 27 9.86 26.46 -6.49
CA PRO A 27 9.23 26.82 -7.76
C PRO A 27 9.00 25.64 -8.72
N ASP A 28 9.61 24.48 -8.43
CA ASP A 28 9.43 23.19 -9.10
C ASP A 28 8.52 22.24 -8.32
N ALA A 29 8.05 22.63 -7.13
CA ALA A 29 7.13 21.84 -6.34
C ALA A 29 5.81 21.75 -7.11
N SER A 30 5.64 20.62 -7.81
CA SER A 30 4.35 20.26 -8.39
C SER A 30 3.34 20.27 -7.25
N PRO A 31 2.28 21.10 -7.31
CA PRO A 31 1.25 21.07 -6.29
C PRO A 31 0.69 19.66 -6.29
N VAL A 32 0.93 18.91 -5.21
CA VAL A 32 0.24 17.64 -4.96
C VAL A 32 -1.19 18.02 -4.66
N THR A 33 -1.96 18.25 -5.72
CA THR A 33 -3.41 18.39 -5.65
C THR A 33 -3.91 17.08 -5.10
N LYS A 34 -4.37 17.11 -3.84
CA LYS A 34 -5.09 16.02 -3.16
C LYS A 34 -6.46 15.73 -3.80
N ASP A 35 -6.69 16.20 -5.03
CA ASP A 35 -7.96 16.21 -5.74
C ASP A 35 -7.97 15.26 -6.94
N ALA A 36 -7.18 14.18 -6.89
CA ALA A 36 -7.34 13.03 -7.77
C ALA A 36 -8.00 11.86 -7.01
N ALA A 37 -9.27 12.02 -6.66
CA ALA A 37 -10.17 10.87 -6.52
C ALA A 37 -10.15 10.14 -7.89
N THR A 38 -9.85 8.86 -8.11
CA THR A 38 -9.97 7.65 -7.29
C THR A 38 -9.10 6.53 -7.91
N GLU A 39 -7.76 6.64 -7.96
CA GLU A 39 -6.97 5.42 -8.19
C GLU A 39 -6.92 4.65 -6.87
N TYR A 40 -7.34 3.38 -6.86
CA TYR A 40 -7.18 2.52 -5.69
C TYR A 40 -5.68 2.30 -5.43
N GLU A 41 -5.10 3.10 -4.53
CA GLU A 41 -3.66 3.18 -4.29
C GLU A 41 -3.11 2.09 -3.35
N LYS A 42 -3.83 0.98 -3.16
CA LYS A 42 -3.32 -0.08 -2.28
C LYS A 42 -2.22 -0.87 -3.00
N GLY A 43 -0.98 -0.69 -2.54
CA GLY A 43 0.17 -1.47 -2.95
C GLY A 43 1.00 -0.85 -4.09
N ILE A 44 2.13 -1.50 -4.38
CA ILE A 44 3.13 -0.99 -5.33
C ILE A 44 2.65 -1.25 -6.76
N LYS A 45 2.67 -0.22 -7.63
CA LYS A 45 2.33 -0.35 -9.05
C LYS A 45 3.40 -1.17 -9.77
N LYS A 46 2.98 -2.26 -10.41
CA LYS A 46 3.83 -3.14 -11.22
C LYS A 46 3.17 -3.35 -12.59
N GLY A 47 3.48 -2.46 -13.53
CA GLY A 47 2.80 -2.38 -14.82
C GLY A 47 1.30 -2.10 -14.63
N ASN A 48 0.46 -2.98 -15.20
CA ASN A 48 -1.01 -2.88 -15.12
C ASN A 48 -1.60 -3.53 -13.85
N LYS A 49 -0.76 -4.06 -12.94
CA LYS A 49 -1.20 -4.73 -11.72
C LYS A 49 -0.64 -4.01 -10.49
N ARG A 50 -1.29 -4.21 -9.34
CA ARG A 50 -0.79 -3.75 -8.03
C ARG A 50 -0.29 -4.95 -7.24
N GLN A 51 0.90 -4.84 -6.67
CA GLN A 51 1.44 -5.86 -5.75
C GLN A 51 0.89 -5.62 -4.36
N ILE A 52 0.32 -6.67 -3.76
CA ILE A 52 -0.16 -6.67 -2.37
C ILE A 52 0.62 -7.71 -1.57
N THR A 53 0.90 -7.40 -0.31
CA THR A 53 1.38 -8.37 0.67
C THR A 53 0.16 -8.96 1.37
N LEU A 54 0.04 -10.28 1.35
CA LEU A 54 -1.08 -11.01 1.97
C LEU A 54 -0.51 -12.15 2.82
N THR A 55 -0.93 -12.21 4.08
CA THR A 55 -0.65 -13.34 4.97
C THR A 55 -1.78 -14.36 4.82
N ILE A 56 -1.43 -15.62 4.54
CA ILE A 56 -2.37 -16.72 4.33
C ILE A 56 -2.01 -17.84 5.30
N ALA A 57 -3.02 -18.55 5.82
CA ALA A 57 -2.80 -19.75 6.63
C ALA A 57 -2.02 -20.82 5.82
N PRO A 58 -1.05 -21.53 6.43
CA PRO A 58 -0.20 -22.49 5.72
C PRO A 58 -1.01 -23.62 5.08
N GLU A 59 -2.01 -24.13 5.79
CA GLU A 59 -2.92 -25.19 5.29
C GLU A 59 -3.68 -24.77 4.02
N LEU A 60 -4.10 -23.50 3.94
CA LEU A 60 -4.79 -22.99 2.76
C LEU A 60 -3.81 -22.80 1.59
N LEU A 61 -2.61 -22.32 1.88
CA LEU A 61 -1.56 -22.13 0.88
C LEU A 61 -1.16 -23.46 0.24
N GLU A 62 -1.04 -24.53 1.02
CA GLU A 62 -0.72 -25.87 0.51
C GLU A 62 -1.81 -26.38 -0.45
N ARG A 63 -3.09 -26.21 -0.09
CA ARG A 63 -4.21 -26.58 -0.96
C ARG A 63 -4.19 -25.82 -2.29
N VAL A 64 -3.88 -24.53 -2.25
CA VAL A 64 -3.72 -23.72 -3.47
C VAL A 64 -2.59 -24.25 -4.34
N ASP A 65 -1.47 -24.66 -3.75
CA ASP A 65 -0.34 -25.24 -4.49
C ASP A 65 -0.68 -26.59 -5.13
N GLN A 66 -1.44 -27.44 -4.44
CA GLN A 66 -1.92 -28.70 -5.00
C GLN A 66 -2.81 -28.46 -6.23
N VAL A 67 -3.72 -27.49 -6.16
CA VAL A 67 -4.57 -27.10 -7.30
C VAL A 67 -3.72 -26.57 -8.44
N ALA A 68 -2.77 -25.67 -8.15
CA ALA A 68 -1.87 -25.10 -9.15
C ALA A 68 -1.07 -26.18 -9.89
N ARG A 69 -0.55 -27.18 -9.16
CA ARG A 69 0.14 -28.35 -9.74
C ARG A 69 -0.79 -29.17 -10.64
N ARG A 70 -2.03 -29.42 -10.19
CA ARG A 70 -3.02 -30.21 -10.95
C ARG A 70 -3.39 -29.52 -12.27
N THR A 71 -3.51 -28.20 -12.27
CA THR A 71 -3.93 -27.42 -13.46
C THR A 71 -2.76 -26.93 -14.31
N GLY A 72 -1.50 -27.16 -13.88
CA GLY A 72 -0.32 -26.65 -14.57
C GLY A 72 -0.20 -25.12 -14.53
N GLN A 73 -0.87 -24.46 -13.60
CA GLN A 73 -0.89 -23.01 -13.47
C GLN A 73 0.07 -22.53 -12.38
N ALA A 74 0.51 -21.28 -12.47
CA ALA A 74 1.23 -20.65 -11.38
C ALA A 74 0.29 -20.42 -10.18
N ARG A 75 0.80 -20.54 -8.94
CA ARG A 75 0.08 -20.24 -7.69
C ARG A 75 -0.67 -18.89 -7.76
N ALA A 76 0.00 -17.84 -8.22
CA ALA A 76 -0.59 -16.51 -8.34
C ALA A 76 -1.77 -16.47 -9.34
N ALA A 77 -1.75 -17.28 -10.39
CA ALA A 77 -2.85 -17.36 -11.35
C ALA A 77 -4.09 -18.00 -10.71
N VAL A 78 -3.91 -19.07 -9.94
CA VAL A 78 -5.00 -19.73 -9.20
C VAL A 78 -5.64 -18.78 -8.18
N ILE A 79 -4.82 -18.04 -7.42
CA ILE A 79 -5.31 -17.04 -6.46
C ILE A 79 -6.11 -15.94 -7.17
N ASN A 80 -5.59 -15.38 -8.27
CA ASN A 80 -6.29 -14.33 -9.02
C ASN A 80 -7.61 -14.84 -9.63
N MET A 81 -7.62 -16.07 -10.14
CA MET A 81 -8.81 -16.70 -10.69
C MET A 81 -9.89 -16.88 -9.60
N ALA A 82 -9.51 -17.37 -8.43
CA ALA A 82 -10.44 -17.55 -7.31
C ALA A 82 -11.04 -16.21 -6.85
N ILE A 83 -10.22 -15.16 -6.75
CA ILE A 83 -10.70 -13.81 -6.40
C ILE A 83 -11.68 -13.30 -7.46
N PHE A 84 -11.35 -13.44 -8.74
CA PHE A 84 -12.21 -13.00 -9.84
C PHE A 84 -13.56 -13.73 -9.81
N GLN A 85 -13.55 -15.06 -9.68
CA GLN A 85 -14.77 -15.86 -9.59
C GLN A 85 -15.60 -15.52 -8.35
N ALA A 86 -14.97 -15.19 -7.22
CA ALA A 86 -15.69 -14.82 -6.02
C ALA A 86 -16.39 -13.45 -6.15
N ILE A 87 -15.78 -12.50 -6.87
CA ILE A 87 -16.36 -11.17 -7.10
C ILE A 87 -17.47 -11.23 -8.17
N GLU A 88 -17.20 -11.87 -9.31
CA GLU A 88 -18.13 -11.95 -10.44
C GLU A 88 -19.25 -12.98 -10.22
N GLY A 89 -18.95 -14.07 -9.51
CA GLY A 89 -19.88 -15.17 -9.25
C GLY A 89 -20.87 -14.90 -8.12
N ASP A 90 -21.08 -13.62 -7.76
CA ASP A 90 -22.06 -13.17 -6.75
C ASP A 90 -21.86 -13.74 -5.34
N LEU A 91 -20.69 -14.30 -5.02
CA LEU A 91 -20.40 -14.86 -3.70
C LEU A 91 -20.61 -13.84 -2.56
N PHE A 92 -20.48 -12.55 -2.89
CA PHE A 92 -20.59 -11.44 -1.95
C PHE A 92 -21.76 -10.48 -2.25
N ARG A 93 -22.68 -10.81 -3.17
CA ARG A 93 -23.93 -10.04 -3.29
C ARG A 93 -24.90 -10.52 -2.21
N SER A 94 -25.07 -9.69 -1.18
CA SER A 94 -26.14 -9.78 -0.19
C SER A 94 -27.27 -8.81 -0.54
#